data_AF-A0A9D7ZLX9-F1
#
_entry.id   AF-A0A9D7ZLX9-F1
#
_cell.length_a   1.000
_cell.length_b   1.000
_cell.length_c   1.000
_cell.angle_alpha   90.00
_cell.angle_beta   90.00
_cell.angle_gamma   90.00
#
_symmetry.space_group_name_H-M   'P 1'
#
loop_
_entity.id
_entity.type
_entity.pdbx_description
1 polymer ?
#
loop_
_entity_poly.entity_id
_entity_poly.type
_entity_poly.pdbx_seq_one_letter_code
_entity_poly.pdbx_strand_id
1 'polypeptide(L)' 'MNWLLHPIRDFLIWMFENTLEPLGNAPNTVFICLIFGGLVYWMFVQNKLNKKAEQDPNQIK' A
#
# COMPACT_ATOMS: atom_id res chain seq x y z
N MET A 1 13.09 -38.79 0.40
CA MET A 1 12.23 -37.59 0.25
C MET A 1 12.55 -36.48 1.26
N ASN A 2 13.21 -36.78 2.38
CA ASN A 2 13.42 -35.82 3.47
C ASN A 2 14.46 -34.72 3.18
N TRP A 3 15.43 -34.99 2.30
CA TRP A 3 16.54 -34.08 2.00
C TRP A 3 16.12 -32.79 1.29
N LEU A 4 14.98 -32.78 0.59
CA LEU A 4 14.42 -31.58 -0.04
C LEU A 4 13.40 -30.89 0.87
N LEU A 5 12.61 -31.66 1.62
CA LEU A 5 11.55 -31.13 2.47
C LEU A 5 12.10 -30.41 3.72
N HIS A 6 13.21 -30.89 4.30
CA HIS A 6 13.80 -30.22 5.48
C HIS A 6 14.35 -28.82 5.17
N PRO A 7 15.17 -28.60 4.12
CA PRO A 7 15.65 -27.26 3.80
C PRO A 7 14.52 -26.28 3.48
N ILE A 8 13.48 -26.73 2.77
CA ILE A 8 12.32 -25.90 2.45
C ILE A 8 11.57 -25.52 3.73
N ARG A 9 11.31 -26.51 4.62
CA ARG A 9 10.68 -26.24 5.91
C ARG A 9 11.49 -25.25 6.73
N ASP A 10 12.79 -25.47 6.86
CA ASP A 10 13.66 -24.67 7.72
C ASP A 10 13.79 -23.24 7.15
N PHE A 11 13.81 -23.08 5.81
CA PHE A 11 13.72 -21.79 5.16
C PHE A 11 12.40 -21.07 5.43
N LEU A 12 11.26 -21.77 5.34
CA LEU A 12 9.94 -21.18 5.60
C LEU A 12 9.79 -20.75 7.05
N ILE A 13 10.28 -21.55 8.01
CA ILE A 13 10.31 -21.20 9.43
C ILE A 13 11.19 -19.97 9.64
N TRP A 14 12.42 -19.99 9.12
CA TRP A 14 13.35 -18.87 9.24
C TRP A 14 12.75 -17.58 8.66
N MET A 15 12.16 -17.66 7.47
CA MET A 15 11.49 -16.52 6.84
C MET A 15 10.38 -15.98 7.73
N PHE A 16 9.52 -16.85 8.27
CA PHE A 16 8.41 -16.42 9.10
C PHE A 16 8.88 -15.74 10.40
N GLU A 17 9.78 -16.40 11.14
CA GLU A 17 10.31 -15.94 12.44
C GLU A 17 11.17 -14.68 12.33
N ASN A 18 11.86 -14.48 11.19
CA ASN A 18 12.79 -13.36 11.03
C ASN A 18 12.24 -12.22 10.16
N THR A 19 11.08 -12.41 9.51
CA THR A 19 10.48 -11.35 8.68
C THR A 19 9.03 -11.07 9.06
N LEU A 20 8.13 -12.05 8.90
CA LEU A 20 6.69 -11.81 9.01
C LEU A 20 6.24 -11.59 10.46
N GLU A 21 6.76 -12.38 11.40
CA GLU A 21 6.42 -12.25 12.82
C GLU A 21 6.99 -10.95 13.43
N PRO A 22 8.28 -10.58 13.23
CA PRO A 22 8.82 -9.33 13.75
C PRO A 22 8.19 -8.08 13.14
N LEU A 23 7.74 -8.16 11.88
CA LEU A 23 7.04 -7.05 11.22
C LEU A 23 5.71 -6.72 11.91
N GLY A 24 5.06 -7.71 12.53
CA GLY A 24 3.81 -7.53 13.26
C GLY A 24 2.79 -6.70 12.46
N ASN A 25 2.36 -5.57 13.03
CA ASN A 25 1.38 -4.68 12.40
C ASN A 25 1.99 -3.55 11.54
N ALA A 26 3.31 -3.51 11.37
CA ALA A 26 4.00 -2.48 10.59
C ALA A 26 3.53 -2.44 9.12
N PRO A 27 3.36 -3.58 8.40
CA PRO A 27 2.86 -3.56 7.03
C PRO A 27 1.46 -2.92 6.93
N ASN A 28 0.54 -3.29 7.83
CA ASN A 28 -0.80 -2.70 7.86
C ASN A 28 -0.74 -1.19 8.11
N THR A 29 0.13 -0.75 9.02
CA THR A 29 0.33 0.68 9.29
C THR A 29 0.83 1.41 8.04
N VAL A 30 1.80 0.85 7.33
CA VAL A 30 2.32 1.40 6.06
C VAL A 30 1.21 1.48 5.02
N PHE A 31 0.43 0.42 4.82
CA PHE A 31 -0.67 0.42 3.86
C PHE A 31 -1.74 1.46 4.21
N ILE A 32 -2.12 1.57 5.48
CA ILE A 32 -3.07 2.59 5.96
C ILE A 32 -2.54 3.98 5.66
N CYS A 33 -1.28 4.27 5.98
CA CYS A 33 -0.65 5.56 5.70
C CYS A 33 -0.61 5.86 4.20
N LEU A 34 -0.29 4.88 3.35
CA LEU A 34 -0.28 5.04 1.90
C LEU A 34 -1.69 5.33 1.35
N ILE A 35 -2.70 4.59 1.82
CA ILE A 35 -4.09 4.80 1.40
C ILE A 35 -4.57 6.18 1.83
N PHE A 36 -4.42 6.54 3.10
CA PHE A 36 -4.85 7.84 3.60
C PHE A 36 -4.08 8.99 2.94
N GLY A 37 -2.76 8.87 2.81
CA GLY A 37 -1.94 9.86 2.11
C GLY A 37 -2.35 10.03 0.65
N GLY A 38 -2.62 8.92 -0.04
CA GLY A 38 -3.13 8.91 -1.42
C GLY A 38 -4.49 9.58 -1.54
N LEU A 39 -5.42 9.34 -0.62
CA LEU A 39 -6.74 9.98 -0.60
C LEU A 39 -6.64 11.48 -0.35
N VAL A 40 -5.81 11.91 0.61
CA VAL A 40 -5.58 13.34 0.87
C VAL A 40 -4.97 14.02 -0.35
N TYR A 41 -3.98 13.39 -0.98
CA TYR A 41 -3.37 13.90 -2.21
C TYR A 41 -4.39 13.98 -3.35
N TRP A 42 -5.21 12.94 -3.53
CA TRP A 42 -6.28 12.93 -4.52
C TRP A 42 -7.22 14.11 -4.32
N MET A 43 -7.71 14.32 -3.09
CA MET A 43 -8.63 15.42 -2.78
C MET A 43 -8.04 16.79 -3.11
N PHE A 44 -6.73 16.97 -2.86
CA PHE A 44 -6.03 18.20 -3.25
C PHE A 44 -6.01 18.40 -4.77
N VAL A 45 -5.66 17.35 -5.52
CA VAL A 45 -5.63 17.40 -6.99
C VAL A 45 -7.05 17.62 -7.54
N GLN A 46 -8.03 16.90 -7.04
CA GLN A 46 -9.44 17.03 -7.43
C GLN A 46 -9.94 18.46 -7.21
N ASN A 47 -9.66 19.07 -6.05
CA ASN A 47 -10.02 20.46 -5.79
C ASN A 47 -9.39 21.43 -6.81
N LYS A 48 -8.11 21.22 -7.16
CA LYS A 48 -7.43 22.03 -8.17
C LYS A 48 -8.08 21.88 -9.56
N LEU A 49 -8.43 20.66 -9.95
CA LEU A 49 -9.05 20.38 -11.25
C LEU A 49 -10.48 20.93 -11.32
N ASN A 50 -11.26 20.81 -10.24
CA ASN A 50 -12.61 21.38 -10.16
C ASN A 50 -12.59 22.88 -10.37
N LYS A 51 -11.69 23.61 -9.69
CA LYS A 51 -11.52 25.06 -9.88
C LYS A 51 -11.16 25.43 -11.31
N LYS A 52 -10.34 24.61 -11.98
CA LYS A 52 -9.98 24.84 -13.38
C LYS A 52 -11.18 24.64 -14.30
N ALA A 53 -11.99 23.60 -14.06
CA ALA A 53 -13.20 23.33 -14.82
C ALA A 53 -14.26 24.42 -14.66
N GLU A 54 -14.43 24.97 -13.45
CA GLU A 54 -15.34 26.09 -13.18
C GLU A 54 -15.00 27.36 -13.97
N GLN A 55 -13.72 27.54 -14.30
CA GLN A 55 -13.22 28.70 -15.04
C GLN A 55 -13.22 28.49 -16.57
N ASP A 56 -13.52 27.28 -17.06
CA ASP A 56 -13.50 26.96 -18.48
C ASP A 56 -14.89 27.23 -19.10
N PRO A 57 -15.03 28.23 -20.01
CA PRO A 57 -16.30 28.56 -20.65
C PRO A 57 -16.88 27.42 -21.49
N ASN A 58 -16.05 26.46 -21.91
CA ASN A 58 -16.46 25.32 -22.74
C ASN A 58 -16.73 24.05 -21.91
N GLN A 59 -16.67 24.11 -20.57
CA GLN A 59 -16.90 22.96 -19.71
C GLN A 59 -18.35 22.46 -19.83
N ILE A 60 -18.50 21.17 -20.10
CA ILE A 60 -19.81 20.49 -20.15
C ILE A 60 -20.31 20.32 -18.70
N LYS A 61 -21.55 20.74 -18.45
CA LYS A 61 -22.21 20.66 -17.13
C LYS A 61 -23.00 19.37 -16.97
#